data_AF-A0A8T7GC40-F1
#
_entry.id   AF-A0A8T7GC40-F1
#
_cell.length_a   1.000
_cell.length_b   1.000
_cell.length_c   1.000
_cell.angle_alpha   90.00
_cell.angle_beta   90.00
_cell.angle_gamma   90.00
#
_symmetry.space_group_name_H-M   'P 1'
#
loop_
_entity.id
_entity.type
_entity.pdbx_description
1 polymer ?
#
loop_
_entity_poly.entity_id
_entity_poly.type
_entity_poly.pdbx_seq_one_letter_code
_entity_poly.pdbx_strand_id
1 'polypeptide(L)'
;MSGIAENSGAAVKQFLDSMVIDYEKWHDGIGYDLSAIDQMTPAEIESITKLLVSTQPPTWRELEALNHINTSAAQEAIRAALKHPSREVRVAAARYSDDPESALIDALEHSDIYGGLSQTLDQIQNFHPPAIIDALLHGVIKRDGEAAVHFAAMLFYLHGKADSAFDWNHRPFFLKFHTTDLDERKALFVDLCKTIGVDADKYLF
;
A
#
# COMPACT_ATOMS: atom_id res chain seq x y z
N MET A 1 3.66 7.44 -27.22
CA MET A 1 3.10 6.11 -27.51
C MET A 1 3.23 5.68 -28.96
N SER A 2 3.28 6.56 -29.98
CA SER A 2 3.18 6.13 -31.39
C SER A 2 4.39 5.39 -31.98
N GLY A 3 5.56 5.35 -31.31
CA GLY A 3 6.75 4.69 -31.85
C GLY A 3 6.89 3.20 -31.51
N ILE A 4 6.28 2.72 -30.41
CA ILE A 4 6.38 1.30 -30.00
C ILE A 4 5.33 0.48 -30.76
N ALA A 5 4.10 0.98 -30.88
CA ALA A 5 2.98 0.19 -31.40
C ALA A 5 3.07 -0.20 -32.89
N GLU A 6 3.79 0.57 -33.74
CA GLU A 6 3.77 0.35 -35.20
C GLU A 6 4.52 -0.90 -35.68
N ASN A 7 5.38 -1.51 -34.84
CA ASN A 7 6.16 -2.71 -35.18
C ASN A 7 6.21 -3.77 -34.06
N SER A 8 5.34 -3.66 -33.05
CA SER A 8 5.39 -4.56 -31.89
C SER A 8 4.52 -5.81 -32.06
N GLY A 9 4.94 -6.93 -31.45
CA GLY A 9 4.18 -8.17 -31.42
C GLY A 9 2.85 -8.05 -30.66
N ALA A 10 1.99 -9.06 -30.80
CA ALA A 10 0.65 -9.07 -30.18
C ALA A 10 0.70 -8.89 -28.65
N ALA A 11 1.71 -9.49 -27.99
CA ALA A 11 1.94 -9.40 -26.56
C ALA A 11 2.18 -7.95 -26.09
N VAL A 12 3.01 -7.19 -26.81
CA VAL A 12 3.26 -5.78 -26.50
C VAL A 12 2.00 -4.95 -26.63
N LYS A 13 1.20 -5.18 -27.69
CA LYS A 13 -0.06 -4.48 -27.87
C LYS A 13 -1.01 -4.75 -26.71
N GLN A 14 -1.18 -6.01 -26.32
CA GLN A 14 -2.00 -6.41 -25.18
C GLN A 14 -1.56 -5.70 -23.88
N PHE A 15 -0.25 -5.66 -23.61
CA PHE A 15 0.28 -4.93 -22.46
C PHE A 15 -0.03 -3.42 -22.53
N LEU A 16 0.21 -2.78 -23.68
CA LEU A 16 -0.06 -1.35 -23.85
C LEU A 16 -1.55 -1.01 -23.73
N ASP A 17 -2.43 -1.88 -24.23
CA ASP A 17 -3.89 -1.73 -24.07
C ASP A 17 -4.28 -1.87 -22.58
N SER A 18 -3.58 -2.72 -21.82
CA SER A 18 -3.79 -2.84 -20.37
C SER A 18 -3.41 -1.58 -19.59
N MET A 19 -2.48 -0.77 -20.11
CA MET A 19 -2.04 0.48 -19.48
C MET A 19 -3.11 1.59 -19.51
N VAL A 20 -4.10 1.49 -20.40
CA VAL A 20 -5.23 2.42 -20.44
C VAL A 20 -6.13 2.18 -19.23
N ILE A 21 -6.20 3.18 -18.34
CA ILE A 21 -7.05 3.14 -17.14
C ILE A 21 -8.50 3.49 -17.51
N ASP A 22 -9.42 2.61 -17.15
CA ASP A 22 -10.86 2.85 -17.18
C ASP A 22 -11.42 2.86 -15.75
N TYR A 23 -12.73 3.11 -15.62
CA TYR A 23 -13.38 3.21 -14.32
C TYR A 23 -13.28 1.91 -13.52
N GLU A 24 -13.47 0.76 -14.16
CA GLU A 24 -13.43 -0.56 -13.52
C GLU A 24 -12.02 -0.84 -12.99
N LYS A 25 -10.99 -0.66 -13.83
CA LYS A 25 -9.60 -0.86 -13.41
C LYS A 25 -9.19 0.06 -12.27
N TRP A 26 -9.65 1.31 -12.28
CA TRP A 26 -9.40 2.24 -11.18
C TRP A 26 -10.14 1.82 -9.90
N HIS A 27 -11.43 1.49 -10.03
CA HIS A 27 -12.31 1.17 -8.90
C HIS A 27 -11.93 -0.15 -8.22
N ASP A 28 -11.61 -1.18 -9.02
CA ASP A 28 -11.32 -2.53 -8.54
C ASP A 28 -9.82 -2.78 -8.34
N GLY A 29 -8.97 -1.76 -8.55
CA GLY A 29 -7.53 -1.86 -8.36
C GLY A 29 -6.86 -2.84 -9.32
N ILE A 30 -7.32 -2.92 -10.56
CA ILE A 30 -6.79 -3.84 -11.58
C ILE A 30 -5.44 -3.31 -12.11
N GLY A 31 -4.41 -4.13 -11.99
CA GLY A 31 -3.06 -3.85 -12.49
C GLY A 31 -2.93 -3.97 -14.02
N TYR A 32 -1.69 -3.97 -14.51
CA TYR A 32 -1.41 -4.25 -15.91
C TYR A 32 -1.51 -5.74 -16.20
N ASP A 33 -1.64 -6.09 -17.48
CA ASP A 33 -1.60 -7.49 -17.91
C ASP A 33 -0.16 -8.01 -17.91
N LEU A 34 0.30 -8.51 -16.77
CA LEU A 34 1.66 -9.04 -16.60
C LEU A 34 1.90 -10.31 -17.43
N SER A 35 0.85 -11.08 -17.73
CA SER A 35 0.96 -12.31 -18.53
C SER A 35 1.33 -12.02 -19.99
N ALA A 36 1.06 -10.80 -20.45
CA ALA A 36 1.52 -10.33 -21.75
C ALA A 36 3.04 -10.14 -21.77
N ILE A 37 3.66 -9.76 -20.66
CA ILE A 37 5.13 -9.59 -20.54
C ILE A 37 5.84 -10.93 -20.73
N ASP A 38 5.28 -12.02 -20.20
CA ASP A 38 5.86 -13.37 -20.29
C ASP A 38 5.99 -13.89 -21.73
N GLN A 39 5.24 -13.30 -22.66
CA GLN A 39 5.21 -13.67 -24.08
C GLN A 39 6.09 -12.75 -24.95
N MET A 40 6.71 -11.73 -24.37
CA MET A 40 7.53 -10.77 -25.09
C MET A 40 8.93 -11.32 -25.37
N THR A 41 9.49 -10.92 -26.51
CA THR A 41 10.91 -11.11 -26.80
C THR A 41 11.78 -10.21 -25.91
N PRO A 42 13.08 -10.51 -25.74
CA PRO A 42 13.98 -9.65 -24.97
C PRO A 42 14.03 -8.18 -25.45
N ALA A 43 13.93 -7.94 -26.76
CA ALA A 43 13.93 -6.59 -27.33
C ALA A 43 12.64 -5.82 -27.00
N GLU A 44 11.52 -6.52 -26.93
CA GLU A 44 10.22 -5.96 -26.53
C GLU A 44 10.21 -5.66 -25.02
N ILE A 45 10.74 -6.57 -24.19
CA ILE A 45 10.93 -6.34 -22.75
C ILE A 45 11.81 -5.10 -22.53
N GLU A 46 12.91 -4.94 -23.26
CA GLU A 46 13.77 -3.76 -23.16
C GLU A 46 13.00 -2.47 -23.51
N SER A 47 12.16 -2.52 -24.54
CA SER A 47 11.34 -1.39 -24.98
C SER A 47 10.28 -1.01 -23.93
N ILE A 48 9.58 -1.99 -23.36
CA ILE A 48 8.60 -1.77 -22.30
C ILE A 48 9.27 -1.31 -21.01
N THR A 49 10.43 -1.86 -20.66
CA THR A 49 11.21 -1.38 -19.50
C THR A 49 11.54 0.09 -19.65
N LYS A 50 12.06 0.52 -20.80
CA LYS A 50 12.36 1.94 -21.07
C LYS A 50 11.12 2.82 -20.94
N LEU A 51 9.98 2.36 -21.46
CA LEU A 51 8.71 3.06 -21.32
C LEU A 51 8.34 3.26 -19.85
N LEU A 52 8.29 2.17 -19.06
CA LEU A 52 7.90 2.22 -17.65
C LEU A 52 8.84 3.05 -16.79
N VAL A 53 10.16 2.93 -17.00
CA VAL A 53 11.18 3.73 -16.29
C VAL A 53 11.03 5.23 -16.59
N SER A 54 10.61 5.58 -17.81
CA SER A 54 10.40 6.97 -18.21
C SER A 54 9.14 7.61 -17.65
N THR A 55 8.19 6.81 -17.14
CA THR A 55 6.96 7.31 -16.51
C THR A 55 7.28 7.87 -15.12
N GLN A 56 6.97 9.15 -14.91
CA GLN A 56 7.26 9.84 -13.65
C GLN A 56 6.07 10.71 -13.19
N PRO A 57 5.65 10.63 -11.91
CA PRO A 57 6.08 9.62 -10.94
C PRO A 57 5.56 8.21 -11.32
N PRO A 58 6.29 7.13 -11.00
CA PRO A 58 5.76 5.79 -11.19
C PRO A 58 4.61 5.55 -10.20
N THR A 59 3.53 4.95 -10.66
CA THR A 59 2.46 4.46 -9.77
C THR A 59 2.76 3.03 -9.34
N TRP A 60 1.92 2.48 -8.46
CA TRP A 60 2.05 1.09 -8.03
C TRP A 60 1.98 0.09 -9.20
N ARG A 61 1.27 0.43 -10.29
CA ARG A 61 1.16 -0.43 -11.49
C ARG A 61 2.45 -0.47 -12.30
N GLU A 62 3.12 0.67 -12.49
CA GLU A 62 4.44 0.69 -13.12
C GLU A 62 5.44 -0.10 -12.28
N LEU A 63 5.41 0.05 -10.96
CA LEU A 63 6.31 -0.68 -10.05
C LEU A 63 6.04 -2.19 -10.05
N GLU A 64 4.78 -2.60 -10.14
CA GLU A 64 4.38 -4.00 -10.29
C GLU A 64 4.94 -4.62 -11.57
N ALA A 65 4.76 -3.95 -12.71
CA ALA A 65 5.28 -4.42 -13.99
C ALA A 65 6.81 -4.40 -14.05
N LEU A 66 7.46 -3.39 -13.47
CA LEU A 66 8.93 -3.35 -13.34
C LEU A 66 9.43 -4.52 -12.48
N ASN A 67 8.75 -4.84 -11.38
CA ASN A 67 9.10 -5.98 -10.55
C ASN A 67 8.94 -7.30 -11.30
N HIS A 68 7.86 -7.45 -12.08
CA HIS A 68 7.62 -8.63 -12.91
C HIS A 68 8.71 -8.80 -13.99
N ILE A 69 9.11 -7.71 -14.65
CA ILE A 69 10.17 -7.69 -15.66
C ILE A 69 11.54 -8.07 -15.07
N ASN A 70 11.84 -7.61 -13.86
CA ASN A 70 13.02 -7.98 -13.08
C ASN A 70 14.39 -7.82 -13.79
N THR A 71 14.51 -6.85 -14.70
CA THR A 71 15.81 -6.50 -15.29
C THR A 71 16.58 -5.57 -14.35
N SER A 72 17.90 -5.44 -14.55
CA SER A 72 18.73 -4.51 -13.75
C SER A 72 18.21 -3.08 -13.78
N ALA A 73 17.73 -2.61 -14.94
CA ALA A 73 17.14 -1.28 -15.09
C ALA A 73 15.80 -1.15 -14.35
N ALA A 74 14.98 -2.19 -14.36
CA ALA A 74 13.71 -2.19 -13.63
C ALA A 74 13.93 -2.17 -12.11
N GLN A 75 14.86 -2.98 -11.63
CA GLN A 75 15.25 -3.00 -10.22
C GLN A 75 15.87 -1.68 -9.76
N GLU A 76 16.66 -1.03 -10.61
CA GLU A 76 17.19 0.31 -10.32
C GLU A 76 16.08 1.36 -10.22
N ALA A 77 15.05 1.29 -11.07
CA ALA A 77 13.90 2.19 -11.00
C ALA A 77 13.07 1.97 -9.72
N ILE A 78 12.86 0.73 -9.27
CA ILE A 78 12.21 0.45 -7.98
C ILE A 78 13.05 1.03 -6.83
N ARG A 79 14.37 0.81 -6.84
CA ARG A 79 15.26 1.39 -5.81
C ARG A 79 15.27 2.92 -5.82
N ALA A 80 15.13 3.54 -6.98
CA ALA A 80 14.98 4.99 -7.09
C ALA A 80 13.63 5.46 -6.50
N ALA A 81 12.56 4.72 -6.75
CA ALA A 81 11.23 5.01 -6.20
C ALA A 81 11.18 4.95 -4.66
N LEU A 82 11.96 4.06 -4.03
CA LEU A 82 12.14 4.02 -2.57
C LEU A 82 12.71 5.33 -1.98
N LYS A 83 13.38 6.16 -2.79
CA LYS A 83 13.97 7.44 -2.39
C LYS A 83 13.16 8.64 -2.87
N HIS A 84 11.98 8.40 -3.46
CA HIS A 84 11.17 9.46 -4.05
C HIS A 84 10.61 10.42 -2.98
N PRO A 85 10.48 11.73 -3.26
CA PRO A 85 9.94 12.70 -2.29
C PRO A 85 8.51 12.39 -1.83
N SER A 86 7.66 11.86 -2.73
CA SER A 86 6.30 11.41 -2.38
C SER A 86 6.31 10.11 -1.56
N ARG A 87 5.66 10.13 -0.39
CA ARG A 87 5.46 8.97 0.49
C ARG A 87 4.70 7.86 -0.21
N GLU A 88 3.64 8.19 -0.93
CA GLU A 88 2.82 7.22 -1.68
C GLU A 88 3.69 6.39 -2.63
N VAL A 89 4.60 7.04 -3.36
CA VAL A 89 5.53 6.34 -4.27
C VAL A 89 6.48 5.44 -3.50
N ARG A 90 7.01 5.90 -2.34
CA ARG A 90 7.89 5.07 -1.50
C ARG A 90 7.17 3.85 -0.95
N VAL A 91 5.93 4.01 -0.48
CA VAL A 91 5.08 2.91 0.03
C VAL A 91 4.77 1.92 -1.09
N ALA A 92 4.42 2.40 -2.28
CA ALA A 92 4.18 1.53 -3.43
C ALA A 92 5.44 0.73 -3.80
N ALA A 93 6.63 1.36 -3.76
CA ALA A 93 7.89 0.71 -4.05
C ALA A 93 8.34 -0.27 -2.96
N ALA A 94 8.01 0.01 -1.69
CA ALA A 94 8.36 -0.83 -0.55
C ALA A 94 7.81 -2.25 -0.66
N ARG A 95 6.65 -2.43 -1.31
CA ARG A 95 6.07 -3.75 -1.60
C ARG A 95 7.06 -4.69 -2.31
N TYR A 96 7.99 -4.13 -3.08
CA TYR A 96 8.97 -4.86 -3.89
C TYR A 96 10.40 -4.70 -3.38
N SER A 97 10.59 -4.18 -2.15
CA SER A 97 11.91 -4.06 -1.53
C SER A 97 12.24 -5.30 -0.70
N ASP A 98 13.52 -5.42 -0.29
CA ASP A 98 13.97 -6.45 0.65
C ASP A 98 13.52 -6.17 2.10
N ASP A 99 13.04 -4.95 2.38
CA ASP A 99 12.60 -4.50 3.71
C ASP A 99 11.30 -3.68 3.62
N PRO A 100 10.16 -4.34 3.32
CA PRO A 100 8.86 -3.69 3.31
C PRO A 100 8.42 -3.24 4.71
N GLU A 101 8.87 -3.93 5.76
CA GLU A 101 8.47 -3.66 7.16
C GLU A 101 8.85 -2.24 7.60
N SER A 102 10.12 -1.86 7.45
CA SER A 102 10.59 -0.53 7.87
C SER A 102 9.86 0.60 7.14
N ALA A 103 9.57 0.43 5.85
CA ALA A 103 8.89 1.45 5.05
C ALA A 103 7.41 1.59 5.42
N LEU A 104 6.73 0.49 5.76
CA LEU A 104 5.34 0.53 6.22
C LEU A 104 5.24 1.15 7.62
N ILE A 105 6.19 0.88 8.51
CA ILE A 105 6.25 1.52 9.83
C ILE A 105 6.45 3.04 9.69
N ASP A 106 7.41 3.49 8.87
CA ASP A 106 7.60 4.94 8.59
C ASP A 106 6.31 5.58 8.05
N ALA A 107 5.60 4.87 7.17
CA ALA A 107 4.37 5.36 6.59
C ALA A 107 3.21 5.42 7.59
N LEU A 108 3.08 4.46 8.52
CA LEU A 108 2.10 4.52 9.62
C LEU A 108 2.35 5.72 10.54
N GLU A 109 3.62 6.05 10.78
CA GLU A 109 4.01 7.15 11.66
C GLU A 109 3.80 8.53 11.04
N HIS A 110 3.89 8.66 9.70
CA HIS A 110 4.05 9.96 9.05
C HIS A 110 3.07 10.25 7.90
N SER A 111 2.35 9.26 7.35
CA SER A 111 1.41 9.48 6.26
C SER A 111 0.03 9.91 6.77
N ASP A 112 -0.61 10.81 6.03
CA ASP A 112 -2.03 11.11 6.16
C ASP A 112 -2.85 10.27 5.16
N ILE A 113 -4.19 10.32 5.27
CA ILE A 113 -5.10 9.51 4.44
C ILE A 113 -4.88 9.71 2.94
N TYR A 114 -4.67 10.97 2.52
CA TYR A 114 -4.46 11.34 1.11
C TYR A 114 -3.01 11.25 0.65
N GLY A 115 -2.05 11.08 1.57
CA GLY A 115 -0.61 11.05 1.31
C GLY A 115 0.00 9.66 1.49
N GLY A 116 -0.79 8.61 1.36
CA GLY A 116 -0.32 7.22 1.26
C GLY A 116 -0.77 6.30 2.39
N LEU A 117 -1.50 6.79 3.41
CA LEU A 117 -1.93 5.93 4.52
C LEU A 117 -2.91 4.85 4.06
N SER A 118 -3.81 5.17 3.12
CA SER A 118 -4.76 4.19 2.56
C SER A 118 -4.02 3.01 1.90
N GLN A 119 -3.04 3.33 1.05
CA GLN A 119 -2.18 2.34 0.37
C GLN A 119 -1.32 1.56 1.36
N THR A 120 -0.86 2.20 2.44
CA THR A 120 -0.11 1.55 3.53
C THR A 120 -1.00 0.50 4.21
N LEU A 121 -2.23 0.86 4.56
CA LEU A 121 -3.19 -0.03 5.20
C LEU A 121 -3.56 -1.22 4.31
N ASP A 122 -3.74 -1.01 3.00
CA ASP A 122 -4.00 -2.10 2.04
C ASP A 122 -2.84 -3.11 1.97
N GLN A 123 -1.59 -2.63 2.04
CA GLN A 123 -0.43 -3.52 2.11
C GLN A 123 -0.39 -4.31 3.42
N ILE A 124 -0.69 -3.65 4.54
CA ILE A 124 -0.69 -4.25 5.88
C ILE A 124 -1.70 -5.41 5.99
N GLN A 125 -2.85 -5.34 5.31
CA GLN A 125 -3.81 -6.45 5.27
C GLN A 125 -3.16 -7.76 4.83
N ASN A 126 -2.16 -7.70 3.95
CA ASN A 126 -1.47 -8.86 3.39
C ASN A 126 -0.08 -9.11 4.01
N PHE A 127 0.51 -8.09 4.66
CA PHE A 127 1.83 -8.16 5.27
C PHE A 127 1.85 -7.41 6.63
N HIS A 128 1.71 -8.15 7.72
CA HIS A 128 1.59 -7.59 9.08
C HIS A 128 2.42 -8.39 10.11
N PRO A 129 3.75 -8.40 9.99
CA PRO A 129 4.62 -8.90 11.05
C PRO A 129 4.38 -8.16 12.38
N PRO A 130 4.82 -8.72 13.53
CA PRO A 130 4.54 -8.17 14.85
C PRO A 130 4.91 -6.68 15.02
N ALA A 131 6.00 -6.22 14.41
CA ALA A 131 6.42 -4.82 14.50
C ALA A 131 5.41 -3.85 13.86
N ILE A 132 4.71 -4.27 12.80
CA ILE A 132 3.62 -3.48 12.18
C ILE A 132 2.40 -3.43 13.11
N ILE A 133 2.06 -4.53 13.78
CA ILE A 133 0.98 -4.55 14.78
C ILE A 133 1.31 -3.59 15.92
N ASP A 134 2.55 -3.61 16.41
CA ASP A 134 3.01 -2.68 17.44
C ASP A 134 2.94 -1.21 16.96
N ALA A 135 3.33 -0.93 15.71
CA ALA A 135 3.23 0.40 15.13
C ALA A 135 1.76 0.89 15.04
N LEU A 136 0.83 0.02 14.63
CA LEU A 136 -0.61 0.33 14.63
C LEU A 136 -1.12 0.64 16.05
N LEU A 137 -0.78 -0.21 17.04
CA LEU A 137 -1.20 -0.04 18.44
C LEU A 137 -0.70 1.29 19.02
N HIS A 138 0.59 1.61 18.82
CA HIS A 138 1.14 2.92 19.19
C HIS A 138 0.43 4.06 18.45
N GLY A 139 0.14 3.85 17.17
CA GLY A 139 -0.49 4.85 16.33
C GLY A 139 -1.92 5.21 16.78
N VAL A 140 -2.70 4.25 17.30
CA VAL A 140 -4.04 4.51 17.84
C VAL A 140 -4.00 5.58 18.95
N ILE A 141 -2.94 5.58 19.77
CA ILE A 141 -2.76 6.58 20.83
C ILE A 141 -2.15 7.87 20.28
N LYS A 142 -1.07 7.75 19.50
CA LYS A 142 -0.15 8.86 19.19
C LYS A 142 -0.52 9.69 17.96
N ARG A 143 -1.23 9.12 16.98
CA ARG A 143 -1.59 9.83 15.74
C ARG A 143 -2.84 10.67 15.94
N ASP A 144 -3.20 11.49 14.97
CA ASP A 144 -4.47 12.23 15.02
C ASP A 144 -5.68 11.29 15.01
N GLY A 145 -6.86 11.85 15.31
CA GLY A 145 -8.08 11.04 15.40
C GLY A 145 -8.52 10.45 14.06
N GLU A 146 -8.14 11.03 12.93
CA GLU A 146 -8.44 10.48 11.61
C GLU A 146 -7.65 9.19 11.41
N ALA A 147 -6.33 9.20 11.61
CA ALA A 147 -5.52 8.00 11.55
C ALA A 147 -5.91 6.95 12.61
N ALA A 148 -6.20 7.37 13.84
CA ALA A 148 -6.54 6.46 14.95
C ALA A 148 -7.78 5.60 14.67
N VAL A 149 -8.81 6.15 14.01
CA VAL A 149 -10.00 5.41 13.56
C VAL A 149 -9.59 4.25 12.64
N HIS A 150 -8.74 4.54 11.66
CA HIS A 150 -8.31 3.57 10.66
C HIS A 150 -7.43 2.48 11.28
N PHE A 151 -6.59 2.83 12.26
CA PHE A 151 -5.73 1.86 12.93
C PHE A 151 -6.53 0.93 13.85
N ALA A 152 -7.52 1.46 14.58
CA ALA A 152 -8.42 0.64 15.39
C ALA A 152 -9.20 -0.37 14.53
N ALA A 153 -9.70 0.08 13.36
CA ALA A 153 -10.42 -0.77 12.42
C ALA A 153 -9.53 -1.87 11.82
N MET A 154 -8.31 -1.51 11.39
CA MET A 154 -7.31 -2.47 10.90
C MET A 154 -6.94 -3.51 11.96
N LEU A 155 -6.68 -3.10 13.20
CA LEU A 155 -6.35 -4.01 14.30
C LEU A 155 -7.50 -4.99 14.58
N PHE A 156 -8.75 -4.54 14.51
CA PHE A 156 -9.92 -5.42 14.64
C PHE A 156 -9.93 -6.52 13.56
N TYR A 157 -9.73 -6.13 12.31
CA TYR A 157 -9.70 -7.05 11.18
C TYR A 157 -8.55 -8.05 11.28
N LEU A 158 -7.32 -7.58 11.54
CA LEU A 158 -6.14 -8.43 11.66
C LEU A 158 -6.22 -9.44 12.82
N HIS A 159 -7.02 -9.15 13.86
CA HIS A 159 -7.28 -10.08 14.97
C HIS A 159 -8.57 -10.90 14.80
N GLY A 160 -9.16 -10.92 13.60
CA GLY A 160 -10.34 -11.70 13.26
C GLY A 160 -11.61 -11.27 14.00
N LYS A 161 -11.70 -9.99 14.37
CA LYS A 161 -12.87 -9.39 15.05
C LYS A 161 -13.82 -8.67 14.09
N ALA A 162 -13.48 -8.61 12.81
CA ALA A 162 -14.26 -8.01 11.75
C ALA A 162 -14.01 -8.77 10.44
N ASP A 163 -14.99 -8.79 9.54
CA ASP A 163 -14.87 -9.48 8.24
C ASP A 163 -14.08 -8.65 7.20
N SER A 164 -13.91 -7.35 7.45
CA SER A 164 -13.11 -6.45 6.62
C SER A 164 -12.48 -5.34 7.46
N ALA A 165 -11.44 -4.70 6.93
CA ALA A 165 -10.72 -3.60 7.60
C ALA A 165 -11.61 -2.40 7.96
N PHE A 166 -12.79 -2.25 7.34
CA PHE A 166 -13.77 -1.20 7.62
C PHE A 166 -15.19 -1.77 7.71
N ASP A 167 -15.37 -2.77 8.58
CA ASP A 167 -16.68 -3.37 8.81
C ASP A 167 -17.69 -2.36 9.36
N TRP A 168 -18.79 -2.19 8.60
CA TRP A 168 -19.89 -1.29 8.92
C TRP A 168 -20.57 -1.59 10.26
N ASN A 169 -20.57 -2.86 10.69
CA ASN A 169 -21.14 -3.26 11.99
C ASN A 169 -20.35 -2.71 13.17
N HIS A 170 -19.04 -2.52 12.99
CA HIS A 170 -18.13 -2.01 14.01
C HIS A 170 -17.78 -0.53 13.83
N ARG A 171 -18.21 0.10 12.72
CA ARG A 171 -17.99 1.52 12.44
C ARG A 171 -18.33 2.46 13.61
N PRO A 172 -19.45 2.30 14.35
CA PRO A 172 -19.74 3.16 15.50
C PRO A 172 -18.70 3.06 16.63
N PHE A 173 -18.01 1.92 16.77
CA PHE A 173 -16.92 1.77 17.73
C PHE A 173 -15.66 2.48 17.23
N PHE A 174 -15.26 2.26 15.98
CA PHE A 174 -14.06 2.87 15.40
C PHE A 174 -14.13 4.40 15.40
N LEU A 175 -15.29 4.97 15.06
CA LEU A 175 -15.47 6.44 15.01
C LEU A 175 -15.25 7.15 16.34
N LYS A 176 -15.34 6.45 17.48
CA LYS A 176 -15.04 7.03 18.79
C LYS A 176 -13.58 7.44 18.94
N PHE A 177 -12.67 6.79 18.19
CA PHE A 177 -11.26 7.17 18.18
C PHE A 177 -10.99 8.51 17.50
N HIS A 178 -11.96 9.08 16.79
CA HIS A 178 -11.91 10.44 16.25
C HIS A 178 -12.17 11.51 17.33
N THR A 179 -11.55 11.34 18.49
CA THR A 179 -11.56 12.29 19.61
C THR A 179 -10.21 13.00 19.70
N THR A 180 -10.21 14.25 20.17
CA THR A 180 -8.99 14.98 20.54
C THR A 180 -8.64 14.83 22.03
N ASP A 181 -9.53 14.23 22.82
CA ASP A 181 -9.31 13.98 24.24
C ASP A 181 -8.46 12.72 24.42
N LEU A 182 -7.26 12.89 25.00
CA LEU A 182 -6.33 11.80 25.20
C LEU A 182 -6.82 10.79 26.25
N ASP A 183 -7.52 11.23 27.29
CA ASP A 183 -8.01 10.33 28.34
C ASP A 183 -9.18 9.49 27.81
N GLU A 184 -10.07 10.10 27.02
CA GLU A 184 -11.10 9.36 26.28
C GLU A 184 -10.47 8.33 25.33
N ARG A 185 -9.45 8.73 24.58
CA ARG A 185 -8.73 7.84 23.66
C ARG A 185 -8.04 6.68 24.38
N LYS A 186 -7.40 6.92 25.52
CA LYS A 186 -6.78 5.87 26.33
C LYS A 186 -7.82 4.88 26.86
N ALA A 187 -8.97 5.36 27.31
CA ALA A 187 -10.06 4.49 27.74
C ALA A 187 -10.58 3.60 26.60
N LEU A 188 -10.80 4.18 25.42
CA LEU A 188 -11.19 3.43 24.21
C LEU A 188 -10.12 2.43 23.78
N PHE A 189 -8.84 2.79 23.90
CA PHE A 189 -7.72 1.90 23.59
C PHE A 189 -7.68 0.68 24.52
N VAL A 190 -7.96 0.85 25.81
CA VAL A 190 -8.09 -0.29 26.74
C VAL A 190 -9.20 -1.23 26.30
N ASP A 191 -10.36 -0.71 25.87
CA ASP A 191 -11.46 -1.52 25.34
C ASP A 191 -11.10 -2.24 24.03
N LEU A 192 -10.38 -1.57 23.14
CA LEU A 192 -9.83 -2.15 21.91
C LEU A 192 -8.89 -3.32 22.24
N CYS A 193 -7.86 -3.08 23.05
CA CYS A 193 -6.86 -4.08 23.47
C CYS A 193 -7.53 -5.29 24.14
N LYS A 194 -8.48 -5.06 25.04
CA LYS A 194 -9.27 -6.13 25.67
C LYS A 194 -10.02 -6.98 24.64
N THR A 195 -10.58 -6.35 23.60
CA THR A 195 -11.36 -7.05 22.57
C THR A 195 -10.47 -7.89 21.66
N ILE A 196 -9.30 -7.38 21.30
CA ILE A 196 -8.35 -8.07 20.41
C ILE A 196 -7.38 -9.01 21.17
N GLY A 197 -7.42 -9.02 22.50
CA GLY A 197 -6.60 -9.91 23.35
C GLY A 197 -5.16 -9.43 23.56
N VAL A 198 -4.94 -8.12 23.51
CA VAL A 198 -3.64 -7.46 23.70
C VAL A 198 -3.57 -6.79 25.08
N ASP A 199 -2.38 -6.77 25.67
CA ASP A 199 -2.10 -6.07 26.93
C ASP A 199 -1.89 -4.56 26.69
N ALA A 200 -2.84 -3.74 27.15
CA ALA A 200 -2.85 -2.30 26.92
C ALA A 200 -1.71 -1.56 27.64
N ASP A 201 -1.25 -2.07 28.79
CA ASP A 201 -0.25 -1.40 29.63
C ASP A 201 1.09 -1.25 28.91
N LYS A 202 1.35 -2.12 27.92
CA LYS A 202 2.53 -2.06 27.04
C LYS A 202 2.56 -0.90 26.06
N TYR A 203 1.49 -0.10 25.96
CA TYR A 203 1.40 0.96 24.96
C TYR A 203 0.92 2.31 25.53
N LEU A 204 0.54 2.36 26.81
CA LEU A 204 -0.09 3.53 27.45
C LEU A 204 0.89 4.55 28.07
N PHE A 205 2.17 4.50 27.73
CA PHE A 205 3.23 5.36 28.27
C PHE A 205 3.54 6.62 27.46
#